data_AF-A0A5A7MPX6-F1
#
_entry.id   AF-A0A5A7MPX6-F1
#
_cell.length_a   1.000
_cell.length_b   1.000
_cell.length_c   1.000
_cell.angle_alpha   90.00
_cell.angle_beta   90.00
_cell.angle_gamma   90.00
#
_symmetry.space_group_name_H-M   'P 1'
#
loop_
_entity.id
_entity.type
_entity.pdbx_description
1 polymer ?
#
loop_
_entity_poly.entity_id
_entity_poly.type
_entity_poly.pdbx_seq_one_letter_code
_entity_poly.pdbx_strand_id
1 'polypeptide(L)'
;MTKTILSQKADHLPTPPHAPQHPTLVTHHDIAVTDEYAWLRDSGYPKVETPEILDYLKAENTYYEAAMAPVADLTDTIFKELKGRVAEEDESVHPAMAIGCINGAMRQERNIAAGTANRQRMMLRTGI
;
A
#
# COMPACT_ATOMS: atom_id res chain seq x y z
N MET A 1 -10.70 -29.56 24.29
CA MET A 1 -11.42 -28.27 24.39
C MET A 1 -10.43 -27.15 24.13
N THR A 2 -10.17 -26.80 22.87
CA THR A 2 -9.17 -25.76 22.51
C THR A 2 -9.53 -25.10 21.18
N LYS A 3 -10.66 -24.40 21.12
CA LYS A 3 -11.03 -23.62 19.92
C LYS A 3 -11.75 -22.34 20.26
N THR A 4 -11.17 -21.44 21.07
CA THR A 4 -11.75 -20.10 21.26
C THR A 4 -10.71 -19.10 21.77
N ILE A 5 -9.79 -18.65 20.92
CA ILE A 5 -9.00 -17.42 21.20
C ILE A 5 -9.01 -16.45 20.01
N LEU A 6 -9.23 -16.92 18.77
CA LEU A 6 -9.22 -16.03 17.58
C LEU A 6 -10.52 -15.24 17.33
N SER A 7 -11.62 -15.50 18.06
CA SER A 7 -12.94 -14.94 17.73
C SER A 7 -13.27 -13.62 18.44
N GLN A 8 -12.53 -13.20 19.46
CA GLN A 8 -12.97 -12.12 20.36
C GLN A 8 -12.63 -10.71 19.89
N LYS A 9 -11.89 -10.54 18.77
CA LYS A 9 -11.38 -9.22 18.35
C LYS A 9 -12.17 -8.57 17.22
N ALA A 10 -13.06 -9.30 16.55
CA ALA A 10 -13.83 -8.79 15.41
C ALA A 10 -15.13 -8.07 15.80
N ASP A 11 -15.59 -8.19 17.04
CA ASP A 11 -16.95 -7.80 17.46
C ASP A 11 -17.20 -6.27 17.45
N HIS A 12 -16.18 -5.44 17.26
CA HIS A 12 -16.28 -3.97 17.26
C HIS A 12 -15.82 -3.32 15.94
N LEU A 13 -15.49 -4.12 14.92
CA LEU A 13 -15.07 -3.57 13.64
C LEU A 13 -16.29 -3.16 12.80
N PRO A 14 -16.21 -2.04 12.05
CA PRO A 14 -17.23 -1.73 11.08
C PRO A 14 -17.34 -2.86 10.05
N THR A 15 -18.53 -3.05 9.48
CA THR A 15 -18.72 -4.05 8.42
C THR A 15 -17.80 -3.72 7.25
N PRO A 16 -17.01 -4.68 6.73
CA PRO A 16 -16.14 -4.42 5.60
C PRO A 16 -16.99 -4.02 4.38
N PRO A 17 -16.56 -3.00 3.62
CA PRO A 17 -17.30 -2.59 2.43
C PRO A 17 -17.19 -3.70 1.37
N HIS A 18 -18.29 -3.93 0.65
CA HIS A 18 -18.33 -4.90 -0.43
C HIS A 18 -18.30 -4.18 -1.77
N ALA A 19 -17.33 -4.51 -2.63
CA ALA A 19 -17.24 -3.94 -3.97
C ALA A 19 -18.43 -4.42 -4.84
N PRO A 20 -19.12 -3.53 -5.57
CA PRO A 20 -20.05 -3.97 -6.61
C PRO A 20 -19.32 -4.76 -7.70
N GLN A 21 -20.01 -5.73 -8.29
CA GLN A 21 -19.51 -6.52 -9.40
C GLN A 21 -19.99 -5.92 -10.72
N HIS A 22 -19.07 -5.52 -11.58
CA HIS A 22 -19.31 -5.06 -12.95
C HIS A 22 -18.59 -5.98 -13.93
N PRO A 23 -19.25 -7.06 -14.41
CA PRO A 23 -18.64 -8.04 -15.32
C PRO A 23 -18.08 -7.37 -16.57
N THR A 24 -16.75 -7.40 -16.70
CA THR A 24 -16.04 -6.85 -17.86
C THR A 24 -15.28 -7.98 -18.55
N LEU A 25 -15.52 -8.16 -19.84
CA LEU A 25 -14.81 -9.17 -20.62
C LEU A 25 -13.44 -8.65 -21.05
N VAL A 26 -12.38 -9.36 -20.70
CA VAL A 26 -11.01 -9.06 -21.10
C VAL A 26 -10.46 -10.26 -21.87
N THR A 27 -9.96 -10.01 -23.08
CA THR A 27 -9.34 -11.05 -23.91
C THR A 27 -7.83 -10.93 -23.83
N HIS A 28 -7.15 -12.02 -23.50
CA HIS A 28 -5.70 -12.11 -23.47
C HIS A 28 -5.24 -13.39 -24.16
N HIS A 29 -4.42 -13.28 -25.20
CA HIS A 29 -3.92 -14.43 -26.00
C HIS A 29 -5.04 -15.38 -26.45
N ASP A 30 -6.10 -14.83 -27.05
CA ASP A 30 -7.29 -15.58 -27.51
C ASP A 30 -8.07 -16.31 -26.40
N ILE A 31 -7.76 -16.03 -25.12
CA ILE A 31 -8.49 -16.51 -23.95
C ILE A 31 -9.34 -15.36 -23.42
N ALA A 32 -10.66 -15.56 -23.37
CA ALA A 32 -11.59 -14.61 -22.79
C ALA A 32 -11.74 -14.88 -21.28
N VAL A 33 -11.48 -13.88 -20.46
CA VAL A 33 -11.63 -13.90 -19.00
C VAL A 33 -12.61 -12.81 -18.59
N THR A 34 -13.55 -13.12 -17.70
CA THR A 34 -14.43 -12.12 -17.10
C THR A 34 -13.77 -11.59 -15.84
N ASP A 35 -13.61 -10.27 -15.75
CA ASP A 35 -13.14 -9.56 -14.57
C ASP A 35 -14.30 -8.70 -14.04
N GLU A 36 -14.89 -9.12 -12.93
CA GLU A 36 -16.01 -8.42 -12.27
C GLU A 36 -15.58 -7.12 -11.57
N TYR A 37 -14.29 -6.88 -11.41
CA TYR A 37 -13.74 -5.77 -10.63
C TYR A 37 -12.85 -4.84 -11.48
N ALA A 38 -12.87 -4.99 -12.81
CA ALA A 38 -12.12 -4.17 -13.74
C ALA A 38 -12.41 -2.66 -13.56
N TRP A 39 -13.61 -2.30 -13.11
CA TRP A 39 -14.03 -0.93 -12.85
C TRP A 39 -13.23 -0.21 -11.74
N LEU A 40 -12.59 -0.95 -10.80
CA LEU A 40 -11.72 -0.33 -9.78
C LEU A 40 -10.44 0.27 -10.39
N ARG A 41 -10.10 -0.11 -11.63
CA ARG A 41 -8.92 0.39 -12.32
C ARG A 41 -9.26 1.65 -13.10
N ASP A 42 -8.95 2.82 -12.53
CA ASP A 42 -9.05 4.08 -13.25
C ASP A 42 -7.95 4.20 -14.32
N SER A 43 -8.37 4.48 -15.56
CA SER A 43 -7.46 4.72 -16.69
C SER A 43 -6.59 5.98 -16.53
N GLY A 44 -6.99 6.94 -15.68
CA GLY A 44 -6.31 8.19 -15.39
C GLY A 44 -5.19 8.10 -14.36
N TYR A 45 -4.86 6.89 -13.85
CA TYR A 45 -3.79 6.71 -12.87
C TYR A 45 -2.47 7.36 -13.35
N PRO A 46 -1.78 8.16 -12.51
CA PRO A 46 -1.88 8.22 -11.05
C PRO A 46 -2.99 9.12 -10.47
N LYS A 47 -3.72 9.87 -11.30
CA LYS A 47 -4.80 10.75 -10.82
C LYS A 47 -6.15 10.04 -10.98
N VAL A 48 -6.68 9.53 -9.87
CA VAL A 48 -8.01 8.92 -9.82
C VAL A 48 -9.04 10.00 -9.57
N GLU A 49 -9.95 10.21 -10.52
CA GLU A 49 -11.03 11.22 -10.41
C GLU A 49 -12.42 10.60 -10.39
N THR A 50 -12.52 9.30 -10.68
CA THR A 50 -13.81 8.60 -10.73
C THR A 50 -14.42 8.52 -9.32
N PRO A 51 -15.62 9.11 -9.09
CA PRO A 51 -16.20 9.23 -7.76
C PRO A 51 -16.52 7.87 -7.13
N GLU A 52 -16.99 6.91 -7.91
CA GLU A 52 -17.32 5.56 -7.44
C GLU A 52 -16.11 4.83 -6.85
N ILE A 53 -14.95 4.94 -7.52
CA ILE A 53 -13.69 4.36 -7.04
C ILE A 53 -13.25 5.06 -5.76
N LEU A 54 -13.31 6.40 -5.72
CA LEU A 54 -12.93 7.18 -4.55
C LEU A 54 -13.81 6.88 -3.33
N ASP A 55 -15.11 6.70 -3.53
CA ASP A 55 -16.04 6.41 -2.44
C ASP A 55 -15.83 4.99 -1.90
N TYR A 56 -15.58 4.01 -2.77
CA TYR A 56 -15.18 2.68 -2.33
C TYR A 56 -13.85 2.70 -1.56
N LEU A 57 -12.83 3.42 -2.06
CA LEU A 57 -11.54 3.55 -1.38
C LEU A 57 -11.65 4.25 -0.02
N LYS A 58 -12.53 5.25 0.13
CA LYS A 58 -12.80 5.89 1.44
C LYS A 58 -13.46 4.92 2.41
N ALA A 59 -14.41 4.12 1.95
CA ALA A 59 -15.05 3.10 2.77
C ALA A 59 -14.02 2.06 3.25
N GLU A 60 -13.14 1.62 2.35
CA GLU A 60 -12.07 0.66 2.67
C GLU A 60 -11.06 1.27 3.66
N ASN A 61 -10.65 2.52 3.46
CA ASN A 61 -9.78 3.22 4.41
C ASN A 61 -10.42 3.35 5.79
N THR A 62 -11.73 3.60 5.87
CA THR A 62 -12.44 3.69 7.15
C THR A 62 -12.41 2.36 7.90
N TYR A 63 -12.63 1.25 7.19
CA TYR A 63 -12.50 -0.09 7.75
C TYR A 63 -11.05 -0.37 8.19
N TYR A 64 -10.08 -0.03 7.35
CA TYR A 64 -8.65 -0.20 7.64
C TYR A 64 -8.22 0.56 8.90
N GLU A 65 -8.59 1.83 9.04
CA GLU A 65 -8.24 2.64 10.22
C GLU A 65 -8.84 2.04 11.50
N ALA A 66 -10.09 1.59 11.46
CA ALA A 66 -10.72 0.91 12.60
C ALA A 66 -10.03 -0.43 12.94
N ALA A 67 -9.65 -1.20 11.93
CA ALA A 67 -8.95 -2.48 12.10
C ALA A 67 -7.50 -2.31 12.58
N MET A 68 -6.82 -1.24 12.18
CA MET A 68 -5.42 -0.96 12.53
C MET A 68 -5.25 -0.18 13.84
N ALA A 69 -6.27 0.58 14.27
CA ALA A 69 -6.26 1.29 15.54
C ALA A 69 -5.73 0.47 16.74
N PRO A 70 -6.16 -0.78 16.99
CA PRO A 70 -5.69 -1.56 18.14
C PRO A 70 -4.25 -2.08 18.02
N VAL A 71 -3.60 -1.96 16.85
CA VAL A 71 -2.22 -2.44 16.61
C VAL A 71 -1.26 -1.32 16.21
N ALA A 72 -1.68 -0.06 16.32
CA ALA A 72 -0.88 1.11 15.96
C ALA A 72 0.46 1.15 16.73
N ASP A 73 0.43 0.95 18.05
CA ASP A 73 1.63 1.00 18.90
C ASP A 73 2.66 -0.10 18.57
N LEU A 74 2.16 -1.30 18.26
CA LEU A 74 3.00 -2.42 17.84
C LEU A 74 3.64 -2.14 16.47
N THR A 75 2.85 -1.59 15.55
CA THR A 75 3.31 -1.20 14.22
C THR A 75 4.43 -0.15 14.32
N ASP A 76 4.26 0.86 15.17
CA ASP A 76 5.27 1.90 15.41
C ASP A 76 6.56 1.34 16.03
N THR A 77 6.43 0.37 16.94
CA THR A 77 7.59 -0.33 17.53
C THR A 77 8.38 -1.07 16.47
N ILE A 78 7.69 -1.92 15.68
CA ILE A 78 8.30 -2.69 14.60
C ILE A 78 8.91 -1.76 13.55
N PHE A 79 8.23 -0.66 13.21
CA PHE A 79 8.74 0.32 12.27
C PHE A 79 10.07 0.94 12.73
N LYS A 80 10.18 1.31 14.02
CA LYS A 80 11.43 1.82 14.60
C LYS A 80 12.54 0.77 14.57
N GLU A 81 12.22 -0.47 14.88
CA GLU A 81 13.18 -1.57 14.81
C GLU A 81 13.68 -1.80 13.38
N LEU A 82 12.77 -1.89 12.41
CA LEU A 82 13.14 -2.06 10.99
C LEU A 82 13.98 -0.90 10.50
N LYS A 83 13.59 0.35 10.82
CA LYS A 83 14.38 1.53 10.47
C LYS A 83 15.78 1.47 11.09
N GLY A 84 15.92 0.99 12.32
CA GLY A 84 17.22 0.82 12.98
C GLY A 84 18.10 -0.29 12.38
N ARG A 85 17.51 -1.25 11.65
CA ARG A 85 18.24 -2.35 10.97
C ARG A 85 18.70 -1.99 9.57
N VAL A 86 18.23 -0.87 9.01
CA VAL A 86 18.65 -0.42 7.68
C VAL A 86 19.97 0.34 7.83
N ALA A 87 21.03 -0.19 7.25
CA ALA A 87 22.32 0.48 7.17
C ALA A 87 22.19 1.81 6.41
N GLU A 88 22.84 2.86 6.91
CA GLU A 88 22.82 4.20 6.31
C GLU A 88 23.60 4.25 4.99
N GLU A 89 24.60 3.38 4.83
CA GLU A 89 25.29 3.14 3.57
C GLU A 89 24.98 1.71 3.10
N ASP A 90 24.08 1.61 2.14
CA ASP A 90 23.77 0.38 1.41
C ASP A 90 24.43 0.50 0.02
N GLU A 91 25.66 0.00 -0.10
CA GLU A 91 26.33 -0.14 -1.39
C GLU A 91 25.89 -1.45 -2.03
N SER A 92 25.05 -1.36 -3.06
CA SER A 92 24.72 -2.52 -3.88
C SER A 92 25.99 -3.07 -4.52
N VAL A 93 26.33 -4.34 -4.28
CA VAL A 93 27.44 -5.01 -4.97
C VAL A 93 27.08 -5.09 -6.45
N HIS A 94 27.69 -4.21 -7.26
CA HIS A 94 27.65 -4.37 -8.70
C HIS A 94 28.35 -5.70 -9.01
N PRO A 95 27.72 -6.67 -9.71
CA PRO A 95 28.43 -7.86 -10.13
C PRO A 95 29.58 -7.41 -11.02
N ALA A 96 30.81 -7.68 -10.58
CA ALA A 96 32.02 -7.37 -11.32
C ALA A 96 32.15 -8.29 -12.53
N MET A 97 31.29 -8.14 -13.54
CA MET A 97 31.68 -8.43 -14.92
C MET A 97 32.14 -7.10 -15.53
N ALA A 98 33.44 -6.90 -15.43
CA ALA A 98 34.16 -5.79 -16.03
C ALA A 98 34.03 -5.85 -17.56
N ILE A 99 33.11 -5.05 -18.11
CA ILE A 99 33.17 -4.58 -19.48
C ILE A 99 33.32 -3.06 -19.40
N GLY A 100 34.55 -2.59 -19.55
CA GLY A 100 34.87 -1.20 -19.93
C GLY A 100 34.48 -0.08 -18.96
N CYS A 101 35.46 0.39 -18.18
CA CYS A 101 35.71 1.79 -17.80
C CYS A 101 34.57 2.69 -17.24
N ILE A 102 33.47 2.19 -16.67
CA ILE A 102 32.49 3.03 -15.98
C ILE A 102 32.25 2.49 -14.56
N ASN A 103 33.06 2.94 -13.59
CA ASN A 103 32.74 2.73 -12.17
C ASN A 103 31.64 3.72 -11.75
N GLY A 104 30.41 3.41 -12.13
CA GLY A 104 29.22 4.10 -11.63
C GLY A 104 28.64 3.32 -10.45
N ALA A 105 29.11 3.59 -9.23
CA ALA A 105 28.39 3.14 -8.04
C ALA A 105 27.07 3.94 -7.96
N MET A 106 25.92 3.26 -8.01
CA MET A 106 24.64 3.91 -7.68
C MET A 106 24.61 4.19 -6.19
N ARG A 107 24.98 5.42 -5.81
CA ARG A 107 24.84 5.90 -4.43
C ARG A 107 23.42 6.43 -4.23
N GLN A 108 22.60 5.68 -3.49
CA GLN A 108 21.25 6.12 -3.16
C GLN A 108 21.26 6.90 -1.84
N GLU A 109 21.53 8.20 -1.92
CA GLU A 109 21.39 9.10 -0.77
C GLU A 109 19.90 9.26 -0.44
N ARG A 110 19.39 8.51 0.54
CA ARG A 110 18.01 8.68 1.02
C ARG A 110 17.97 9.83 2.02
N ASN A 111 17.32 10.93 1.63
CA ASN A 111 16.87 11.98 2.54
C ASN A 111 15.84 11.41 3.52
N ILE A 112 16.27 10.96 4.71
CA ILE A 112 15.43 10.35 5.76
C ILE A 112 14.39 11.35 6.34
N ALA A 113 14.44 12.63 5.97
CA ALA A 113 13.54 13.68 6.46
C ALA A 113 12.15 13.76 5.77
N ALA A 114 11.89 13.01 4.69
CA ALA A 114 10.64 13.14 3.93
C ALA A 114 9.48 12.23 4.40
N GLY A 115 9.71 11.36 5.39
CA GLY A 115 8.70 10.38 5.84
C GLY A 115 7.61 10.97 6.75
N THR A 116 7.95 11.95 7.60
CA THR A 116 7.00 12.56 8.55
C THR A 116 6.10 13.60 7.86
N ALA A 117 6.56 14.18 6.75
CA ALA A 117 5.81 15.21 6.01
C ALA A 117 4.63 14.64 5.21
N ASN A 118 4.59 13.34 4.90
CA ASN A 118 3.52 12.79 4.06
C ASN A 118 2.20 12.59 4.81
N ARG A 119 2.23 12.47 6.16
CA ARG A 119 1.02 12.40 6.99
C ARG A 119 0.36 13.77 7.15
N GLN A 120 1.15 14.86 7.24
CA GLN A 120 0.64 16.22 7.32
C GLN A 120 0.30 16.84 5.95
N ARG A 121 0.98 16.45 4.87
CA ARG A 121 0.71 16.95 3.51
C ARG A 121 -0.53 16.32 2.86
N MET A 122 -0.92 15.11 3.27
CA MET A 122 -2.16 14.47 2.81
C MET A 122 -3.40 15.05 3.50
N MET A 123 -3.28 15.55 4.73
CA MET A 123 -4.35 16.28 5.44
C MET A 123 -4.55 17.72 4.94
N LEU A 124 -3.49 18.42 4.53
CA LEU A 124 -3.58 19.84 4.11
C LEU A 124 -3.89 20.04 2.61
N ARG A 125 -3.80 18.99 1.79
CA ARG A 125 -4.02 19.06 0.32
C ARG A 125 -5.39 18.52 -0.10
N THR A 126 -6.04 17.78 0.79
CA THR A 126 -7.45 17.41 0.68
C THR A 126 -8.20 18.42 1.51
N GLY A 127 -8.63 19.53 0.89
CA GLY A 127 -9.52 20.49 1.55
C GLY A 127 -10.87 19.84 1.84
N ILE A 128 -10.94 19.18 2.99
CA ILE A 128 -12.12 18.81 3.77
C ILE A 128 -11.81 19.23 5.21
#